data_AF-A0A1R1SJZ9-F1
#
_entry.id   AF-A0A1R1SJZ9-F1
#
_cell.length_a   1.000
_cell.length_b   1.000
_cell.length_c   1.000
_cell.angle_alpha   90.00
_cell.angle_beta   90.00
_cell.angle_gamma   90.00
#
_symmetry.space_group_name_H-M   'P 1'
#
loop_
_entity.id
_entity.type
_entity.pdbx_description
1 polymer ?
#
loop_
_entity_poly.entity_id
_entity_poly.type
_entity_poly.pdbx_seq_one_letter_code
_entity_poly.pdbx_strand_id
1 'polypeptide(L)'
;MTADEIDRFLSSMARASDLLLRESNAEEHRRDELNDLNEALIQRRANGQGSMADPDSVLLSVRLRLATDAATRQRNAAREFVSWWADAATVAWRGAALGTPVQYARLAGAAPETLLADEEFAALPKIDEHTRQLVELSASLASPPYPRPAKGDTEDLVAMTEDLASRSGLRIRVNNAGDVEAVEGEDPEARRCRLWGDFWVEHRIPALPGPEDLEELFTRAPSDIGTRLRAATKAVVGAVVAASRMDEMESKEAAWTAEEIEDYDRLMEQWCGLTVMLADYARIITKSLPALRSVGSEGASA
;
A
#
# COMPACT_ATOMS: atom_id res chain seq x y z
N MET A 1 -6.80 8.97 -22.20
CA MET A 1 -7.67 9.95 -21.50
C MET A 1 -7.21 11.35 -21.84
N THR A 2 -8.13 12.32 -21.86
CA THR A 2 -7.81 13.75 -22.02
C THR A 2 -7.26 14.34 -20.72
N ALA A 3 -6.59 15.50 -20.79
CA ALA A 3 -6.09 16.20 -19.62
C ALA A 3 -7.20 16.53 -18.61
N ASP A 4 -8.35 16.99 -19.10
CA ASP A 4 -9.52 17.35 -18.28
C ASP A 4 -10.17 16.12 -17.61
N GLU A 5 -10.14 14.96 -18.26
CA GLU A 5 -10.59 13.71 -17.66
C GLU A 5 -9.69 13.29 -16.49
N ILE A 6 -8.38 13.38 -16.68
CA ILE A 6 -7.39 13.05 -15.64
C ILE A 6 -7.54 14.00 -14.45
N ASP A 7 -7.70 15.30 -14.69
CA ASP A 7 -7.82 16.28 -13.60
C ASP A 7 -9.11 16.09 -12.80
N ARG A 8 -10.23 15.80 -13.47
CA ARG A 8 -11.49 15.47 -12.80
C ARG A 8 -11.39 14.17 -11.99
N PHE A 9 -10.74 13.15 -12.56
CA PHE A 9 -10.53 11.87 -11.90
C PHE A 9 -9.70 12.04 -10.61
N LEU A 10 -8.51 12.65 -10.70
CA LEU A 10 -7.65 12.87 -9.54
C LEU A 10 -8.29 13.83 -8.51
N SER A 11 -9.02 14.84 -8.95
CA SER A 11 -9.78 15.71 -8.04
C SER A 11 -10.89 14.97 -7.30
N SER A 12 -11.50 13.96 -7.94
CA SER A 12 -12.49 13.10 -7.28
C SER A 12 -11.83 12.16 -6.27
N MET A 13 -10.68 11.58 -6.61
CA MET A 13 -9.90 10.78 -5.66
C MET A 13 -9.48 11.62 -4.46
N ALA A 14 -9.01 12.85 -4.66
CA ALA A 14 -8.64 13.75 -3.57
C ALA A 14 -9.80 13.97 -2.58
N ARG A 15 -11.02 14.21 -3.08
CA ARG A 15 -12.21 14.38 -2.21
C ARG A 15 -12.58 13.10 -1.47
N ALA A 16 -12.51 11.94 -2.14
CA ALA A 16 -12.81 10.66 -1.52
C ALA A 16 -11.75 10.27 -0.45
N SER A 17 -10.47 10.49 -0.74
CA SER A 17 -9.37 10.33 0.21
C SER A 17 -9.54 11.22 1.44
N ASP A 18 -9.90 12.50 1.25
CA ASP A 18 -10.16 13.42 2.35
C ASP A 18 -11.32 12.97 3.25
N LEU A 19 -12.34 12.32 2.67
CA LEU A 19 -13.45 11.75 3.43
C LEU A 19 -12.98 10.53 4.24
N LEU A 20 -12.33 9.55 3.59
CA LEU A 20 -11.85 8.33 4.24
C LEU A 20 -10.84 8.63 5.36
N LEU A 21 -9.95 9.60 5.17
CA LEU A 21 -9.01 10.03 6.22
C LEU A 21 -9.74 10.61 7.43
N ARG A 22 -10.81 11.38 7.23
CA ARG A 22 -11.63 11.89 8.35
C ARG A 22 -12.37 10.78 9.07
N GLU A 23 -12.93 9.83 8.32
CA GLU A 23 -13.62 8.66 8.89
C GLU A 23 -12.64 7.78 9.69
N SER A 24 -11.44 7.54 9.16
CA SER A 24 -10.36 6.83 9.87
C SER A 24 -9.99 7.53 11.17
N ASN A 25 -9.75 8.85 11.13
CA ASN A 25 -9.39 9.62 12.33
C ASN A 25 -10.51 9.63 13.37
N ALA A 26 -11.78 9.64 12.95
CA ALA A 26 -12.92 9.60 13.86
C ALA A 26 -13.01 8.25 14.59
N GLU A 27 -12.78 7.13 13.89
CA GLU A 27 -12.75 5.80 14.51
C GLU A 27 -11.53 5.59 15.40
N GLU A 28 -10.36 6.13 15.02
CA GLU A 28 -9.17 6.15 15.89
C GLU A 28 -9.45 6.91 17.19
N HIS A 29 -10.03 8.11 17.10
CA HIS A 29 -10.39 8.89 18.28
C HIS A 29 -11.36 8.14 19.20
N ARG A 30 -12.39 7.50 18.62
CA ARG A 30 -13.35 6.67 19.35
C ARG A 30 -12.68 5.48 20.05
N ARG A 31 -11.72 4.82 19.39
CA ARG A 31 -10.93 3.73 19.97
C ARG A 31 -10.13 4.24 21.16
N ASP A 32 -9.46 5.37 21.02
CA ASP A 32 -8.60 5.95 22.06
C ASP A 32 -9.42 6.34 23.29
N GLU A 33 -10.57 6.99 23.12
CA GLU A 33 -11.51 7.29 24.22
C GLU A 33 -11.93 6.03 25.00
N LEU A 34 -12.25 4.94 24.28
CA LEU A 34 -12.62 3.66 24.91
C LEU A 34 -11.42 2.97 25.57
N ASN A 35 -10.23 3.14 25.02
CA ASN A 35 -9.00 2.62 25.59
C ASN A 35 -8.68 3.31 26.92
N ASP A 36 -8.73 4.65 26.96
CA ASP A 36 -8.52 5.45 28.18
C ASP A 36 -9.49 5.05 29.30
N LEU A 37 -10.76 4.85 28.95
CA LEU A 37 -11.77 4.36 29.90
C LEU A 37 -11.43 2.96 30.42
N ASN A 38 -10.96 2.07 29.54
CA ASN A 38 -10.60 0.71 29.90
C ASN A 38 -9.35 0.66 30.79
N GLU A 39 -8.33 1.46 30.48
CA GLU A 39 -7.13 1.62 31.30
C GLU A 39 -7.46 2.18 32.68
N ALA A 40 -8.34 3.18 32.77
CA ALA A 40 -8.80 3.71 34.05
C ALA A 40 -9.53 2.63 34.88
N LEU A 41 -10.32 1.75 34.26
CA LEU A 41 -10.95 0.62 34.95
C LEU A 41 -9.95 -0.46 35.38
N ILE A 42 -8.91 -0.72 34.59
CA ILE A 42 -7.83 -1.65 34.96
C ILE A 42 -7.08 -1.10 36.17
N GLN A 43 -6.75 0.20 36.17
CA GLN A 43 -6.06 0.84 37.28
C GLN A 43 -6.88 0.84 38.57
N ARG A 44 -8.20 1.08 38.49
CA ARG A 44 -9.10 0.96 39.66
C ARG A 44 -9.11 -0.47 40.22
N ARG A 45 -9.14 -1.47 39.35
CA ARG A 45 -9.08 -2.89 39.75
C ARG A 45 -7.74 -3.26 40.38
N ALA A 46 -6.62 -2.78 39.83
CA ALA A 46 -5.30 -2.96 40.42
C ALA A 46 -5.22 -2.38 41.84
N ASN A 47 -5.97 -1.31 42.11
CA ASN A 47 -6.10 -0.69 43.42
C ASN A 47 -7.15 -1.38 44.34
N GLY A 48 -7.64 -2.57 43.97
CA GLY A 48 -8.61 -3.34 44.76
C GLY A 48 -10.04 -2.80 44.70
N GLN A 49 -10.34 -1.87 43.79
CA GLN A 49 -11.67 -1.28 43.62
C GLN A 49 -12.38 -1.92 42.41
N GLY A 50 -13.37 -2.77 42.68
CA GLY A 50 -14.25 -3.35 41.66
C GLY A 50 -14.29 -4.88 41.60
N SER A 51 -15.18 -5.42 40.77
CA SER A 51 -15.33 -6.86 40.52
C SER A 51 -14.77 -7.22 39.14
N MET A 52 -14.16 -8.40 39.00
CA MET A 52 -13.72 -8.94 37.71
C MET A 52 -14.88 -9.23 36.74
N ALA A 53 -16.08 -9.49 37.27
CA ALA A 53 -17.26 -9.87 36.50
C ALA A 53 -18.33 -8.76 36.47
N ASP A 54 -17.92 -7.50 36.61
CA ASP A 54 -18.83 -6.36 36.49
C ASP A 54 -19.36 -6.24 35.05
N PRO A 55 -20.68 -6.26 34.81
CA PRO A 55 -21.26 -6.20 33.47
C PRO A 55 -20.86 -4.96 32.66
N ASP A 56 -20.68 -3.81 33.32
CA ASP A 56 -20.29 -2.57 32.64
C ASP A 56 -18.84 -2.62 32.16
N SER A 57 -17.94 -3.19 32.95
CA SER A 57 -16.58 -3.52 32.54
C SER A 57 -16.53 -4.49 31.34
N VAL A 58 -17.36 -5.53 31.35
CA VAL A 58 -17.44 -6.48 30.22
C VAL A 58 -17.99 -5.81 28.97
N LEU A 59 -19.01 -4.95 29.10
CA LEU A 59 -19.52 -4.19 27.97
C LEU A 59 -18.47 -3.23 27.40
N LEU A 60 -17.68 -2.58 28.25
CA LEU A 60 -16.61 -1.70 27.81
C LEU A 60 -15.55 -2.46 27.01
N SER A 61 -15.11 -3.64 27.47
CA SER A 61 -14.12 -4.43 26.73
C SER A 61 -14.64 -4.90 25.37
N VAL A 62 -15.93 -5.28 25.29
CA VAL A 62 -16.58 -5.61 24.00
C VAL A 62 -16.62 -4.39 23.08
N ARG A 63 -16.96 -3.20 23.60
CA ARG A 63 -16.98 -1.95 22.81
C ARG A 63 -15.59 -1.55 22.32
N LEU A 64 -14.57 -1.67 23.18
CA LEU A 64 -13.19 -1.40 22.82
C LEU A 64 -12.74 -2.32 21.69
N ARG A 65 -13.01 -3.63 21.78
CA ARG A 65 -12.68 -4.58 20.70
C ARG A 65 -13.34 -4.17 19.37
N LEU A 66 -14.63 -3.84 19.39
CA LEU A 66 -15.33 -3.41 18.17
C LEU A 66 -14.76 -2.11 17.59
N ALA A 67 -14.36 -1.15 18.44
CA ALA A 67 -13.73 0.09 18.00
C ALA A 67 -12.33 -0.16 17.43
N THR A 68 -11.54 -1.04 18.03
CA THR A 68 -10.22 -1.45 17.50
C THR A 68 -10.35 -2.11 16.13
N ASP A 69 -11.32 -3.01 15.95
CA ASP A 69 -11.59 -3.65 14.65
C ASP A 69 -12.02 -2.61 13.60
N ALA A 70 -12.91 -1.69 13.97
CA ALA A 70 -13.39 -0.63 13.08
C ALA A 70 -12.27 0.34 12.68
N ALA A 71 -11.49 0.83 13.64
CA ALA A 71 -10.35 1.72 13.39
C ALA A 71 -9.31 1.04 12.49
N THR A 72 -8.99 -0.24 12.74
CA THR A 72 -8.04 -0.99 11.91
C THR A 72 -8.53 -1.14 10.48
N ARG A 73 -9.81 -1.50 10.28
CA ARG A 73 -10.40 -1.63 8.94
C ARG A 73 -10.44 -0.30 8.20
N GLN A 74 -10.84 0.79 8.85
CA GLN A 74 -10.89 2.11 8.23
C GLN A 74 -9.50 2.64 7.89
N ARG A 75 -8.52 2.47 8.78
CA ARG A 75 -7.13 2.82 8.53
C ARG A 75 -6.58 2.07 7.32
N ASN A 76 -6.83 0.76 7.25
CA ASN A 76 -6.41 -0.05 6.11
C ASN A 76 -7.10 0.42 4.82
N ALA A 77 -8.43 0.56 4.81
CA ALA A 77 -9.17 1.03 3.64
C ALA A 77 -8.71 2.43 3.16
N ALA A 78 -8.49 3.37 4.08
CA ALA A 78 -7.94 4.68 3.78
C ALA A 78 -6.54 4.57 3.17
N ARG A 79 -5.66 3.71 3.72
CA ARG A 79 -4.32 3.47 3.17
C ARG A 79 -4.39 2.89 1.77
N GLU A 80 -5.22 1.89 1.52
CA GLU A 80 -5.36 1.28 0.20
C GLU A 80 -5.85 2.30 -0.84
N PHE A 81 -6.84 3.11 -0.49
CA PHE A 81 -7.38 4.13 -1.39
C PHE A 81 -6.39 5.27 -1.65
N VAL A 82 -5.70 5.75 -0.61
CA VAL A 82 -4.67 6.79 -0.75
C VAL A 82 -3.47 6.29 -1.55
N SER A 83 -3.06 5.04 -1.36
CA SER A 83 -2.04 4.36 -2.15
C SER A 83 -2.41 4.34 -3.64
N TRP A 84 -3.65 3.99 -3.97
CA TRP A 84 -4.16 4.08 -5.33
C TRP A 84 -4.14 5.52 -5.88
N TRP A 85 -4.55 6.51 -5.08
CA TRP A 85 -4.48 7.91 -5.49
C TRP A 85 -3.06 8.41 -5.73
N ALA A 86 -2.11 8.06 -4.86
CA ALA A 86 -0.71 8.42 -5.02
C ALA A 86 -0.10 7.83 -6.29
N ASP A 87 -0.40 6.57 -6.60
CA ASP A 87 -0.02 5.93 -7.85
C ASP A 87 -0.63 6.63 -9.08
N ALA A 88 -1.95 6.84 -9.07
CA ALA A 88 -2.64 7.50 -10.18
C ALA A 88 -2.12 8.92 -10.43
N ALA A 89 -1.85 9.68 -9.35
CA ALA A 89 -1.25 11.01 -9.44
C ALA A 89 0.17 10.94 -10.04
N THR A 90 0.99 9.97 -9.62
CA THR A 90 2.34 9.77 -10.13
C THR A 90 2.35 9.40 -11.62
N VAL A 91 1.46 8.50 -12.04
CA VAL A 91 1.28 8.13 -13.45
C VAL A 91 0.88 9.36 -14.28
N ALA A 92 -0.05 10.17 -13.76
CA ALA A 92 -0.46 11.40 -14.42
C ALA A 92 0.67 12.43 -14.51
N TRP A 93 1.49 12.57 -13.47
CA TRP A 93 2.67 13.43 -13.47
C TRP A 93 3.71 12.96 -14.50
N ARG A 94 4.03 11.67 -14.53
CA ARG A 94 4.90 11.08 -15.56
C ARG A 94 4.36 11.34 -16.97
N GLY A 95 3.06 11.10 -17.19
CA GLY A 95 2.42 11.39 -18.47
C GLY A 95 2.53 12.86 -18.89
N ALA A 96 2.32 13.79 -17.95
CA ALA A 96 2.47 15.23 -18.19
C ALA A 96 3.92 15.63 -18.49
N ALA A 97 4.89 15.10 -17.74
CA ALA A 97 6.30 15.44 -17.88
C ALA A 97 6.94 14.83 -19.13
N LEU A 98 6.52 13.63 -19.54
CA LEU A 98 7.07 12.89 -20.68
C LEU A 98 6.25 13.08 -21.97
N GLY A 99 5.10 13.76 -21.91
CA GLY A 99 4.19 13.89 -23.04
C GLY A 99 3.52 12.58 -23.46
N THR A 100 3.47 11.58 -22.58
CA THR A 100 2.89 10.27 -22.87
C THR A 100 1.41 10.23 -22.47
N PRO A 101 0.51 9.74 -23.35
CA PRO A 101 -0.89 9.60 -23.02
C PRO A 101 -1.12 8.65 -21.84
N VAL A 102 -1.90 9.09 -20.85
CA VAL A 102 -2.29 8.24 -19.73
C VAL A 102 -3.47 7.34 -20.14
N GLN A 103 -3.28 6.04 -19.97
CA GLN A 103 -4.30 5.02 -20.22
C GLN A 103 -5.20 4.85 -19.00
N TYR A 104 -6.51 4.74 -19.23
CA TYR A 104 -7.50 4.55 -18.17
C TYR A 104 -7.25 3.24 -17.40
N ALA A 105 -6.99 2.15 -18.12
CA ALA A 105 -6.66 0.86 -17.54
C ALA A 105 -5.51 0.95 -16.51
N ARG A 106 -4.46 1.73 -16.81
CA ARG A 106 -3.34 1.92 -15.87
C ARG A 106 -3.76 2.68 -14.61
N LEU A 107 -4.63 3.69 -14.73
CA LEU A 107 -5.16 4.41 -13.57
C LEU A 107 -6.11 3.54 -12.75
N ALA A 108 -6.95 2.72 -13.40
CA ALA A 108 -7.93 1.87 -12.72
C ALA A 108 -7.33 0.55 -12.19
N GLY A 109 -6.15 0.15 -12.67
CA GLY A 109 -5.54 -1.15 -12.37
C GLY A 109 -5.40 -1.46 -10.88
N ALA A 110 -5.03 -0.45 -10.09
CA ALA A 110 -4.85 -0.57 -8.64
C ALA A 110 -6.07 -0.16 -7.80
N ALA A 111 -7.22 0.09 -8.44
CA ALA A 111 -8.44 0.52 -7.76
C ALA A 111 -8.92 -0.55 -6.77
N PRO A 112 -9.23 -0.18 -5.51
CA PRO A 112 -9.86 -1.08 -4.55
C PRO A 112 -11.22 -1.55 -5.10
N GLU A 113 -11.46 -2.86 -5.07
CA GLU A 113 -12.78 -3.46 -5.36
C GLU A 113 -13.40 -3.05 -6.71
N THR A 114 -12.57 -2.91 -7.75
CA THR A 114 -13.05 -2.61 -9.12
C THR A 114 -12.95 -3.85 -10.02
N LEU A 115 -13.98 -4.08 -10.82
CA LEU A 115 -13.97 -5.05 -11.93
C LEU A 115 -13.47 -4.33 -13.19
N LEU A 116 -12.42 -4.86 -13.81
CA LEU A 116 -11.93 -4.40 -15.11
C LEU A 116 -12.52 -5.29 -16.20
N ALA A 117 -12.83 -4.70 -17.36
CA ALA A 117 -13.13 -5.51 -18.54
C ALA A 117 -11.86 -6.23 -19.04
N ASP A 118 -12.03 -7.32 -19.79
CA ASP A 118 -10.92 -8.14 -20.30
C ASP A 118 -9.91 -7.30 -21.10
N GLU A 119 -10.38 -6.33 -21.90
CA GLU A 119 -9.49 -5.45 -22.67
C GLU A 119 -8.70 -4.49 -21.77
N GLU A 120 -9.30 -4.02 -20.67
CA GLU A 120 -8.64 -3.14 -19.71
C GLU A 120 -7.62 -3.90 -18.88
N PHE A 121 -7.94 -5.14 -18.48
CA PHE A 121 -7.02 -6.02 -17.78
C PHE A 121 -5.82 -6.39 -18.66
N ALA A 122 -6.06 -6.71 -19.93
CA ALA A 122 -5.00 -7.01 -20.90
C ALA A 122 -4.07 -5.82 -21.19
N ALA A 123 -4.52 -4.58 -20.92
CA ALA A 123 -3.72 -3.37 -21.07
C ALA A 123 -2.79 -3.10 -19.87
N LEU A 124 -2.91 -3.85 -18.77
CA LEU A 124 -1.99 -3.75 -17.64
C LEU A 124 -0.59 -4.26 -18.00
N PRO A 125 0.48 -3.78 -17.32
CA PRO A 125 1.86 -4.19 -17.60
C PRO A 125 2.05 -5.70 -17.42
N LYS A 126 2.44 -6.41 -18.48
CA LYS A 126 2.63 -7.88 -18.42
C LYS A 126 3.68 -8.27 -17.39
N ILE A 127 3.38 -9.35 -16.67
CA ILE A 127 4.35 -10.02 -15.80
C ILE A 127 5.39 -10.67 -16.71
N ASP A 128 6.66 -10.50 -16.36
CA ASP A 128 7.77 -11.00 -17.17
C ASP A 128 7.71 -12.52 -17.27
N GLU A 129 8.12 -13.02 -18.43
CA GLU A 129 8.00 -14.44 -18.76
C GLU A 129 8.89 -15.32 -17.88
N HIS A 130 10.01 -14.79 -17.40
CA HIS A 130 10.91 -15.51 -16.52
C HIS A 130 10.26 -15.78 -15.14
N THR A 131 9.61 -14.77 -14.55
CA THR A 131 8.84 -14.92 -13.31
C THR A 131 7.70 -15.92 -13.48
N ARG A 132 6.97 -15.87 -14.61
CA ARG A 132 5.92 -16.85 -14.93
C ARG A 132 6.48 -18.28 -14.95
N GLN A 133 7.58 -18.50 -15.68
CA GLN A 133 8.22 -19.80 -15.78
C GLN A 133 8.77 -20.30 -14.44
N LEU A 134 9.29 -19.41 -13.61
CA LEU A 134 9.75 -19.77 -12.26
C LEU A 134 8.59 -20.23 -11.37
N VAL A 135 7.45 -19.55 -11.41
CA VAL A 135 6.25 -19.95 -10.66
C VAL A 135 5.72 -21.30 -11.18
N GLU A 136 5.64 -21.48 -12.49
CA GLU A 136 5.19 -22.74 -13.11
C GLU A 136 6.12 -23.91 -12.76
N LEU A 137 7.43 -23.70 -12.82
CA LEU A 137 8.42 -24.69 -12.43
C LEU A 137 8.30 -25.06 -10.96
N SER A 138 8.22 -24.05 -10.08
CA SER A 138 8.10 -24.26 -8.63
C SER A 138 6.82 -25.01 -8.28
N ALA A 139 5.70 -24.64 -8.93
CA ALA A 139 4.41 -25.31 -8.76
C ALA A 139 4.40 -26.74 -9.31
N SER A 140 5.12 -26.99 -10.41
CA SER A 140 5.30 -28.34 -10.97
C SER A 140 6.16 -29.23 -10.07
N LEU A 141 7.19 -28.67 -9.43
CA LEU A 141 8.04 -29.37 -8.46
C LEU A 141 7.29 -29.65 -7.14
N ALA A 142 6.36 -28.78 -6.76
CA ALA A 142 5.50 -28.96 -5.60
C ALA A 142 4.37 -30.00 -5.83
N SER A 143 4.04 -30.30 -7.09
CA SER A 143 2.97 -31.25 -7.48
C SER A 143 3.50 -32.68 -7.73
N PRO A 144 2.77 -33.75 -7.38
CA PRO A 144 3.17 -35.14 -7.70
C PRO A 144 3.32 -35.32 -9.23
N PRO A 145 4.33 -36.08 -9.74
CA PRO A 145 4.80 -37.36 -9.21
C PRO A 145 6.22 -37.36 -8.61
N TYR A 146 6.81 -36.18 -8.37
CA TYR A 146 8.14 -36.08 -7.77
C TYR A 146 8.13 -36.61 -6.33
N PRO A 147 9.23 -37.27 -5.88
CA PRO A 147 9.27 -37.86 -4.54
C PRO A 147 8.97 -36.78 -3.52
N ARG A 148 7.90 -36.98 -2.74
CA ARG A 148 7.58 -36.11 -1.60
C ARG A 148 8.85 -35.98 -0.76
N PRO A 149 9.44 -34.78 -0.63
CA PRO A 149 10.44 -34.58 0.40
C PRO A 149 9.74 -34.78 1.76
N ALA A 150 10.49 -34.79 2.86
CA ALA A 150 9.89 -35.08 4.17
C ALA A 150 8.66 -34.19 4.42
N LYS A 151 7.70 -34.64 5.22
CA LYS A 151 6.39 -33.98 5.42
C LYS A 151 6.44 -32.46 5.73
N GLY A 152 7.58 -31.90 6.14
CA GLY A 152 7.79 -30.45 6.28
C GLY A 152 8.24 -29.76 4.99
N ASP A 153 9.23 -30.29 4.28
CA ASP A 153 9.83 -29.67 3.08
C ASP A 153 8.84 -29.47 1.91
N THR A 154 7.78 -30.28 1.82
CA THR A 154 6.79 -30.16 0.72
C THR A 154 5.75 -29.08 1.01
N GLU A 155 5.38 -28.91 2.28
CA GLU A 155 4.49 -27.82 2.70
C GLU A 155 5.21 -26.47 2.56
N ASP A 156 6.51 -26.43 2.86
CA ASP A 156 7.35 -25.25 2.65
C ASP A 156 7.45 -24.87 1.17
N LEU A 157 7.65 -25.83 0.26
CA LEU A 157 7.73 -25.55 -1.18
C LEU A 157 6.39 -25.07 -1.78
N VAL A 158 5.26 -25.62 -1.34
CA VAL A 158 3.93 -25.14 -1.75
C VAL A 158 3.72 -23.72 -1.28
N ALA A 159 3.98 -23.44 0.01
CA ALA A 159 3.82 -22.10 0.58
C ALA A 159 4.76 -21.07 -0.11
N MET A 160 6.01 -21.42 -0.37
CA MET A 160 6.95 -20.56 -1.11
C MET A 160 6.49 -20.30 -2.54
N THR A 161 5.91 -21.30 -3.22
CA THR A 161 5.38 -21.16 -4.58
C THR A 161 4.15 -20.26 -4.60
N GLU A 162 3.22 -20.46 -3.66
CA GLU A 162 2.03 -19.63 -3.52
C GLU A 162 2.39 -18.18 -3.15
N ASP A 163 3.39 -17.98 -2.29
CA ASP A 163 3.94 -16.66 -1.95
C ASP A 163 4.54 -15.99 -3.20
N LEU A 164 5.44 -16.66 -3.91
CA LEU A 164 6.05 -16.14 -5.13
C LEU A 164 5.00 -15.76 -6.19
N ALA A 165 3.99 -16.61 -6.38
CA ALA A 165 2.88 -16.34 -7.28
C ALA A 165 2.10 -15.09 -6.84
N SER A 166 1.71 -15.02 -5.57
CA SER A 166 0.92 -13.93 -5.00
C SER A 166 1.66 -12.58 -5.05
N ARG A 167 2.96 -12.57 -4.72
CA ARG A 167 3.84 -11.39 -4.80
C ARG A 167 3.99 -10.86 -6.22
N SER A 168 3.90 -11.75 -7.20
CA SER A 168 3.97 -11.40 -8.62
C SER A 168 2.61 -11.03 -9.22
N GLY A 169 1.51 -11.19 -8.48
CA GLY A 169 0.14 -11.02 -9.01
C GLY A 169 -0.30 -12.17 -9.94
N LEU A 170 0.30 -13.35 -9.77
CA LEU A 170 -0.05 -14.58 -10.48
C LEU A 170 -0.96 -15.46 -9.62
N ARG A 171 -1.70 -16.34 -10.29
CA ARG A 171 -2.42 -17.46 -9.68
C ARG A 171 -2.02 -18.74 -10.39
N ILE A 172 -1.89 -19.80 -9.62
CA ILE A 172 -1.58 -21.14 -10.12
C ILE A 172 -2.89 -21.82 -10.48
N ARG A 173 -2.98 -22.37 -11.69
CA ARG A 173 -4.14 -23.14 -12.16
C ARG A 173 -3.67 -24.41 -12.86
N VAL A 174 -4.44 -25.48 -12.73
CA VAL A 174 -4.26 -26.68 -13.54
C VAL A 174 -5.17 -26.58 -14.76
N ASN A 175 -4.62 -26.71 -15.96
CA ASN A 175 -5.38 -26.64 -17.20
C ASN A 175 -6.13 -27.95 -17.50
N ASN A 176 -6.90 -27.97 -18.58
CA ASN A 176 -7.69 -29.16 -18.98
C ASN A 176 -6.82 -30.38 -19.38
N ALA A 177 -5.54 -30.18 -19.67
CA ALA A 177 -4.58 -31.24 -19.97
C ALA A 177 -3.90 -31.80 -18.70
N GLY A 178 -4.12 -31.16 -17.54
CA GLY A 178 -3.48 -31.53 -16.29
C GLY A 178 -2.14 -30.83 -16.05
N ASP A 179 -1.74 -29.89 -16.92
CA ASP A 179 -0.51 -29.11 -16.76
C ASP A 179 -0.74 -27.93 -15.82
N VAL A 180 0.30 -27.58 -15.07
CA VAL A 180 0.31 -26.42 -14.17
C VAL A 180 0.66 -25.16 -14.97
N GLU A 181 -0.19 -24.15 -14.89
CA GLU A 181 -0.03 -22.85 -15.55
C GLU A 181 -0.09 -21.72 -14.52
N ALA A 182 0.75 -20.70 -14.70
CA ALA A 182 0.67 -19.46 -13.94
C ALA A 182 -0.07 -18.39 -14.76
N VAL A 183 -1.30 -18.10 -14.33
CA VAL A 183 -2.18 -17.12 -14.97
C VAL A 183 -2.17 -15.81 -14.20
N GLU A 184 -2.41 -14.69 -14.88
CA GLU A 184 -2.50 -13.38 -14.22
C GLU A 184 -3.75 -13.35 -13.31
N GLY A 185 -3.58 -12.90 -12.07
CA GLY A 185 -4.68 -12.77 -11.13
C GLY A 185 -5.55 -11.55 -11.43
N GLU A 186 -6.86 -11.75 -11.49
CA GLU A 186 -7.83 -10.70 -11.82
C GLU A 186 -8.29 -9.88 -10.61
N ASP A 187 -8.07 -10.35 -9.38
CA ASP A 187 -8.51 -9.64 -8.18
C ASP A 187 -7.69 -8.36 -7.91
N PRO A 188 -8.24 -7.40 -7.15
CA PRO A 188 -7.53 -6.16 -6.85
C PRO A 188 -6.16 -6.35 -6.20
N GLU A 189 -5.97 -7.37 -5.37
CA GLU A 189 -4.69 -7.63 -4.71
C GLU A 189 -3.64 -8.08 -5.72
N ALA A 190 -3.96 -9.06 -6.56
CA ALA A 190 -3.07 -9.53 -7.61
C ALA A 190 -2.67 -8.40 -8.58
N ARG A 191 -3.62 -7.51 -8.93
CA ARG A 191 -3.31 -6.35 -9.77
C ARG A 191 -2.38 -5.35 -9.08
N ARG A 192 -2.52 -5.13 -7.77
CA ARG A 192 -1.61 -4.27 -6.99
C ARG A 192 -0.21 -4.88 -6.91
N CYS A 193 -0.10 -6.18 -6.62
CA CYS A 193 1.18 -6.89 -6.65
C CYS A 193 1.84 -6.80 -8.03
N ARG A 194 1.08 -6.97 -9.12
CA ARG A 194 1.60 -6.80 -10.49
C ARG A 194 2.09 -5.38 -10.79
N LEU A 195 1.40 -4.35 -10.28
CA LEU A 195 1.72 -2.94 -10.56
C LEU A 195 2.83 -2.37 -9.68
N TRP A 196 2.90 -2.82 -8.43
CA TRP A 196 3.73 -2.22 -7.38
C TRP A 196 4.78 -3.18 -6.82
N GLY A 197 4.69 -4.47 -7.16
CA GLY A 197 5.64 -5.50 -6.79
C GLY A 197 5.74 -5.69 -5.27
N ASP A 198 6.95 -6.07 -4.85
CA ASP A 198 7.29 -6.32 -3.45
C ASP A 198 7.04 -5.11 -2.54
N PHE A 199 7.12 -3.89 -3.08
CA PHE A 199 6.89 -2.69 -2.28
C PHE A 199 5.46 -2.62 -1.72
N TRP A 200 4.48 -3.16 -2.45
CA TRP A 200 3.12 -3.31 -1.95
C TRP A 200 3.01 -4.41 -0.90
N VAL A 201 3.70 -5.53 -1.12
CA VAL A 201 3.70 -6.68 -0.21
C VAL A 201 4.30 -6.29 1.13
N GLU A 202 5.44 -5.60 1.12
CA GLU A 202 6.22 -5.24 2.30
C GLU A 202 5.66 -4.01 3.02
N HIS A 203 5.24 -2.98 2.27
CA HIS A 203 4.91 -1.68 2.86
C HIS A 203 3.45 -1.23 2.65
N ARG A 204 2.63 -1.99 1.90
CA ARG A 204 1.23 -1.65 1.57
C ARG A 204 1.08 -0.26 0.94
N ILE A 205 2.04 0.13 0.10
CA ILE A 205 2.05 1.39 -0.65
C ILE A 205 2.57 1.18 -2.08
N PRO A 206 2.27 2.07 -3.04
CA PRO A 206 2.83 1.96 -4.38
C PRO A 206 4.33 2.19 -4.37
N ALA A 207 5.05 1.49 -5.26
CA ALA A 207 6.43 1.82 -5.56
C ALA A 207 6.51 3.25 -6.13
N LEU A 208 7.18 4.14 -5.39
CA LEU A 208 7.48 5.47 -5.90
C LEU A 208 8.48 5.38 -7.07
N PRO A 209 8.52 6.38 -7.96
CA PRO A 209 9.54 6.44 -9.01
C PRO A 209 10.95 6.34 -8.41
N GLY A 210 11.86 5.67 -9.12
CA GLY A 210 13.26 5.56 -8.71
C GLY A 210 13.96 6.93 -8.65
N PRO A 211 15.14 7.03 -8.02
CA PRO A 211 15.84 8.30 -7.87
C PRO A 211 16.15 8.98 -9.22
N GLU A 212 16.56 8.22 -10.23
CA GLU A 212 16.83 8.73 -11.58
C GLU A 212 15.57 9.29 -12.24
N ASP A 213 14.46 8.54 -12.18
CA ASP A 213 13.15 9.00 -12.68
C ASP A 213 12.68 10.26 -11.94
N LEU A 214 12.85 10.30 -10.62
CA LEU A 214 12.46 11.46 -9.81
C LEU A 214 13.28 12.69 -10.18
N GLU A 215 14.58 12.54 -10.40
CA GLU A 215 15.43 13.63 -10.86
C GLU A 215 14.95 14.17 -12.21
N GLU A 216 14.69 13.29 -13.19
CA GLU A 216 14.13 13.68 -14.47
C GLU A 216 12.79 14.42 -14.29
N LEU A 217 11.88 13.88 -13.49
CA LEU A 217 10.58 14.50 -13.25
C LEU A 217 10.68 15.85 -12.53
N PHE A 218 11.62 16.00 -11.59
CA PHE A 218 11.86 17.27 -10.90
C PHE A 218 12.46 18.32 -11.82
N THR A 219 13.34 17.95 -12.75
CA THR A 219 13.91 18.91 -13.73
C THR A 219 12.86 19.51 -14.66
N ARG A 220 11.77 18.78 -14.91
CA ARG A 220 10.64 19.22 -15.74
C ARG A 220 9.53 19.92 -14.95
N ALA A 221 9.68 20.04 -13.64
CA ALA A 221 8.74 20.76 -12.79
C ALA A 221 9.19 22.21 -12.56
N PRO A 222 8.26 23.18 -12.45
CA PRO A 222 8.58 24.50 -11.91
C PRO A 222 9.27 24.38 -10.55
N SER A 223 10.26 25.24 -10.28
CA SER A 223 11.18 25.08 -9.15
C SER A 223 10.49 25.03 -7.78
N ASP A 224 9.41 25.79 -7.60
CA ASP A 224 8.60 25.80 -6.38
C ASP A 224 7.82 24.47 -6.19
N ILE A 225 7.26 23.94 -7.29
CA ILE A 225 6.55 22.65 -7.31
C ILE A 225 7.55 21.51 -7.09
N GLY A 226 8.68 21.52 -7.79
CA GLY A 226 9.75 20.53 -7.65
C GLY A 226 10.29 20.46 -6.22
N THR A 227 10.48 21.61 -5.56
CA THR A 227 10.91 21.66 -4.15
C THR A 227 9.89 21.01 -3.21
N ARG A 228 8.60 21.34 -3.38
CA ARG A 228 7.51 20.76 -2.57
C ARG A 228 7.36 19.27 -2.80
N LEU A 229 7.42 18.81 -4.05
CA LEU A 229 7.36 17.39 -4.38
C LEU A 229 8.56 16.63 -3.81
N ARG A 230 9.78 17.16 -3.92
CA ARG A 230 10.97 16.54 -3.34
C ARG A 230 10.86 16.40 -1.82
N ALA A 231 10.34 17.41 -1.13
CA ALA A 231 10.09 17.35 0.31
C ALA A 231 9.06 16.26 0.66
N ALA A 232 7.94 16.21 -0.06
CA ALA A 232 6.89 15.21 0.14
C ALA A 232 7.39 13.78 -0.15
N THR A 233 8.12 13.58 -1.25
CA THR A 233 8.76 12.30 -1.57
C THR A 233 9.73 11.87 -0.48
N LYS A 234 10.57 12.78 0.03
CA LYS A 234 11.49 12.48 1.14
C LYS A 234 10.75 12.07 2.41
N ALA A 235 9.61 12.69 2.71
CA ALA A 235 8.79 12.31 3.86
C ALA A 235 8.25 10.87 3.74
N VAL A 236 7.70 10.52 2.57
CA VAL A 236 7.20 9.16 2.30
C VAL A 236 8.33 8.14 2.39
N VAL A 237 9.46 8.39 1.74
CA VAL A 237 10.64 7.51 1.81
C VAL A 237 11.15 7.38 3.26
N GLY A 238 11.18 8.48 4.02
CA GLY A 238 11.57 8.48 5.43
C GLY A 238 10.70 7.55 6.28
N ALA A 239 9.38 7.58 6.08
CA ALA A 239 8.46 6.68 6.79
C ALA A 239 8.66 5.20 6.41
N VAL A 240 8.98 4.90 5.16
CA VAL A 240 9.31 3.53 4.73
C VAL A 240 10.62 3.04 5.35
N VAL A 241 11.66 3.88 5.34
CA VAL A 241 12.93 3.58 6.01
C VAL A 241 12.72 3.38 7.51
N ALA A 242 11.79 4.12 8.12
CA ALA A 242 11.44 3.93 9.52
C ALA A 242 10.83 2.54 9.78
N ALA A 243 9.98 2.02 8.88
CA ALA A 243 9.46 0.66 8.97
C ALA A 243 10.58 -0.39 8.90
N SER A 244 11.46 -0.30 7.90
CA SER A 244 12.59 -1.23 7.79
C SER A 244 13.48 -1.19 9.04
N ARG A 245 13.68 -0.01 9.63
CA ARG A 245 14.45 0.14 10.86
C ARG A 245 13.75 -0.49 12.07
N MET A 246 12.42 -0.38 12.17
CA MET A 246 11.67 -1.08 13.22
C MET A 246 11.80 -2.59 13.08
N ASP A 247 11.68 -3.14 11.86
CA ASP A 247 11.86 -4.58 11.60
C ASP A 247 13.27 -5.06 12.02
N GLU A 248 14.30 -4.27 11.70
CA GLU A 248 15.68 -4.54 12.16
C GLU A 248 15.79 -4.56 13.69
N MET A 249 15.11 -3.64 14.38
CA MET A 249 15.13 -3.56 15.85
C MET A 249 14.36 -4.71 16.50
N GLU A 250 13.23 -5.12 15.94
CA GLU A 250 12.42 -6.26 16.36
C GLU A 250 13.15 -7.60 16.16
N SER A 251 14.04 -7.68 15.18
CA SER A 251 14.90 -8.86 14.97
C SER A 251 15.98 -9.06 16.03
N LYS A 252 16.24 -8.06 16.88
CA LYS A 252 17.25 -8.16 17.96
C LYS A 252 16.74 -9.04 19.09
N GLU A 253 17.49 -10.09 19.41
CA GLU A 253 17.19 -10.98 20.55
C GLU A 253 17.50 -10.35 21.93
N ALA A 254 18.31 -9.29 21.97
CA ALA A 254 18.70 -8.63 23.21
C ALA A 254 17.59 -7.71 23.76
N ALA A 255 17.55 -7.54 25.09
CA ALA A 255 16.66 -6.57 25.72
C ALA A 255 16.99 -5.14 25.26
N TRP A 256 15.95 -4.37 24.91
CA TRP A 256 16.11 -3.01 24.41
C TRP A 256 16.51 -2.04 25.52
N THR A 257 17.39 -1.11 25.18
CA THR A 257 17.75 0.03 26.02
C THR A 257 16.64 1.11 26.01
N ALA A 258 16.65 2.02 26.98
CA ALA A 258 15.69 3.13 27.00
C ALA A 258 15.77 4.03 25.76
N GLU A 259 16.99 4.26 25.25
CA GLU A 259 17.21 5.02 24.01
C GLU A 259 16.62 4.31 22.78
N GLU A 260 16.72 2.97 22.73
CA GLU A 260 16.11 2.18 21.65
C GLU A 260 14.58 2.17 21.72
N ILE A 261 13.99 2.20 22.92
CA ILE A 261 12.54 2.34 23.07
C ILE A 261 12.08 3.70 22.56
N GLU A 262 12.76 4.79 22.95
CA GLU A 262 12.43 6.14 22.46
C GLU A 262 12.62 6.28 20.94
N ASP A 263 13.67 5.66 20.38
CA ASP A 263 13.86 5.61 18.93
C ASP A 263 12.73 4.85 18.24
N TYR A 264 12.35 3.68 18.75
CA TYR A 264 11.26 2.88 18.21
C TYR A 264 9.93 3.65 18.21
N ASP A 265 9.59 4.32 19.32
CA ASP A 265 8.36 5.12 19.42
C ASP A 265 8.32 6.23 18.35
N ARG A 266 9.45 6.92 18.14
CA ARG A 266 9.59 7.93 17.08
C ARG A 266 9.44 7.33 15.67
N LEU A 267 10.02 6.15 15.41
CA LEU A 267 9.90 5.48 14.12
C LEU A 267 8.45 5.01 13.88
N MET A 268 7.79 4.52 14.92
CA MET A 268 6.39 4.12 14.89
C MET A 268 5.47 5.30 14.56
N GLU A 269 5.70 6.46 15.16
CA GLU A 269 4.96 7.69 14.81
C GLU A 269 5.14 8.07 13.33
N GLN A 270 6.37 8.00 12.82
CA GLN A 270 6.64 8.28 11.40
C GLN A 270 5.92 7.30 10.47
N TRP A 271 5.97 6.01 10.79
CA TRP A 271 5.29 4.97 10.02
C TRP A 271 3.77 5.09 10.07
N CYS A 272 3.20 5.38 11.25
CA CYS A 272 1.76 5.61 11.42
C CYS A 272 1.30 6.82 10.59
N GLY A 273 2.15 7.85 10.45
CA GLY A 273 1.89 9.02 9.63
C GLY A 273 1.93 8.80 8.11
N LEU A 274 2.40 7.63 7.63
CA LEU A 274 2.64 7.39 6.20
C LEU A 274 1.42 7.65 5.31
N THR A 275 0.23 7.23 5.74
CA THR A 275 -1.00 7.42 4.95
C THR A 275 -1.28 8.91 4.69
N VAL A 276 -1.03 9.77 5.69
CA VAL A 276 -1.19 11.22 5.55
C VAL A 276 -0.10 11.79 4.63
N MET A 277 1.14 11.34 4.77
CA MET A 277 2.25 11.78 3.91
C MET A 277 2.02 11.42 2.44
N LEU A 278 1.49 10.22 2.16
CA LEU A 278 1.09 9.81 0.81
C LEU A 278 -0.04 10.67 0.25
N ALA A 279 -1.05 10.97 1.07
CA ALA A 279 -2.14 11.85 0.67
C ALA A 279 -1.62 13.25 0.33
N ASP A 280 -0.68 13.80 1.12
CA ASP A 280 -0.05 15.09 0.84
C ASP A 280 0.76 15.07 -0.45
N TYR A 281 1.55 14.01 -0.68
CA TYR A 281 2.28 13.80 -1.93
C TYR A 281 1.33 13.80 -3.14
N ALA A 282 0.28 12.97 -3.10
CA ALA A 282 -0.72 12.85 -4.17
C ALA A 282 -1.46 14.18 -4.39
N ARG A 283 -1.75 14.92 -3.31
CA ARG A 283 -2.42 16.22 -3.35
C ARG A 283 -1.56 17.28 -4.02
N ILE A 284 -0.27 17.34 -3.72
CA ILE A 284 0.66 18.30 -4.34
C ILE A 284 0.70 18.05 -5.85
N ILE A 285 0.83 16.80 -6.28
CA ILE A 285 0.81 16.44 -7.71
C ILE A 285 -0.52 16.85 -8.34
N THR A 286 -1.64 16.41 -7.77
CA THR A 286 -2.99 16.66 -8.30
C THR A 286 -3.24 18.15 -8.52
N LYS A 287 -2.85 19.00 -7.55
CA LYS A 287 -3.02 20.46 -7.66
C LYS A 287 -2.05 21.12 -8.65
N SER A 288 -0.87 20.54 -8.83
CA SER A 288 0.21 21.12 -9.65
C SER A 288 0.18 20.62 -11.09
N LEU A 289 -0.63 19.59 -11.39
CA LEU A 289 -0.66 18.92 -12.68
C LEU A 289 -0.92 19.85 -13.89
N PRO A 290 -1.83 20.85 -13.82
CA PRO A 290 -1.97 21.82 -14.91
C PRO A 290 -0.69 22.61 -15.20
N ALA A 291 0.02 23.05 -14.17
CA ALA A 291 1.28 23.79 -14.31
C ALA A 291 2.44 22.90 -14.79
N LEU A 292 2.41 21.60 -14.45
CA LEU A 292 3.38 20.62 -14.93
C LEU A 292 3.22 20.37 -16.44
N ARG A 293 1.99 20.43 -16.97
CA ARG A 293 1.73 20.27 -18.41
C ARG A 293 2.16 21.48 -19.24
N SER A 294 2.04 22.71 -18.72
CA SER A 294 2.42 23.91 -19.46
C SER A 294 3.93 23.98 -19.74
N VAL A 295 4.76 23.45 -18.85
CA VAL A 295 6.23 23.38 -19.05
C VAL A 295 6.58 22.37 -20.16
N GLY A 296 5.87 21.24 -20.23
CA GLY A 296 6.06 20.23 -21.27
C GLY A 296 5.71 20.73 -22.68
N SER A 297 4.74 21.64 -22.81
CA SER A 297 4.36 22.22 -24.11
C SER A 297 5.35 23.25 -24.65
N GLU A 298 6.10 23.95 -23.78
CA GLU A 298 7.09 24.95 -24.20
C GLU A 298 8.38 24.30 -24.74
N GLY A 299 8.74 23.10 -24.25
CA GLY A 299 9.91 22.34 -24.73
C GLY A 299 9.70 21.60 -26.06
N ALA A 300 8.45 21.40 -26.52
CA ALA A 300 8.14 20.72 -27.77
C ALA A 300 8.06 21.66 -29.00
N SER A 301 8.26 22.96 -28.79
CA SER A 301 8.19 24.01 -29.82
C SER A 301 9.56 24.66 -30.14
N ALA A 302 10.66 24.06 -29.67
CA ALA A 302 12.03 24.48 -29.92
C ALA A 302 12.80 23.37 -30.66
#